data_AF-A0A9W4JA92-F1
#
_entry.id   AF-A0A9W4JA92-F1
#
_cell.length_a   1.000
_cell.length_b   1.000
_cell.length_c   1.000
_cell.angle_alpha   90.00
_cell.angle_beta   90.00
_cell.angle_gamma   90.00
#
_symmetry.space_group_name_H-M   'P 1'
#
loop_
_entity.id
_entity.type
_entity.pdbx_description
1 polymer ?
#
loop_
_entity_poly.entity_id
_entity_poly.type
_entity_poly.pdbx_seq_one_letter_code
_entity_poly.pdbx_strand_id
1 'polypeptide(L)'
;MIFCMVLTHVVTLEDLPPLVQLSNSTLTGFPGSRVLEPIPFKFEEMSVSISFQFQADLSHCINISKAYFDAVAQREPVDSTNFTETVIFKSSVQVFEQLNTPTMKSMNPPVMLKSCEVRILERSFGEVWRNTRRMVISSSAAEKAPRIIELFMPLSGVLVKRDDSSRQVLLQWSDTCQARSDKTDGNYNTLHSYVYDETAPNLGIGLQFSKQELAEEFQGAVLEMNFRHGFSWSQPSSSGLVYDVVDAGTEHKQYKAILVLRNRTSWQYSDLYFVYRDADYTYDHTTHSICFPRIYCTDYISTHVDQLYQPETPVTFSHCEKKTNQTTIEFGTEIAARSFLTSLSPLYELLYSRRVQNISAKTNAILGFQKLGKGGLELQVWRRGTLFQLAARWYGTVSDKWFTMAIPSAFVDASKDNTRVILPRTTFLRGTTLDMMNIMARAPKSPNVKNKEAAISISFQTSEGKSKSEISDQCFDCGHIANSLRLL
;
A
#
# COMPACT_ATOMS: atom_id res chain seq x y z
N MET A 1 -32.51 -10.03 28.72
CA MET A 1 -33.59 -9.02 28.71
C MET A 1 -34.01 -8.65 30.15
N ILE A 2 -33.05 -8.37 31.04
CA ILE A 2 -33.32 -8.00 32.46
C ILE A 2 -32.90 -6.54 32.76
N PHE A 3 -32.19 -5.87 31.84
CA PHE A 3 -31.72 -4.49 32.03
C PHE A 3 -32.28 -3.47 31.02
N CYS A 4 -33.31 -3.83 30.25
CA CYS A 4 -33.93 -2.89 29.30
C CYS A 4 -34.88 -1.86 29.95
N MET A 5 -35.10 -1.85 31.27
CA MET A 5 -36.29 -1.12 31.77
C MET A 5 -36.20 -0.38 33.10
N VAL A 6 -35.04 -0.24 33.73
CA VAL A 6 -34.93 0.72 34.85
C VAL A 6 -34.01 1.86 34.44
N LEU A 7 -34.65 2.82 33.77
CA LEU A 7 -34.24 4.21 33.51
C LEU A 7 -33.21 4.40 32.38
N THR A 8 -33.69 4.45 31.14
CA THR A 8 -33.26 5.32 29.99
C THR A 8 -31.79 5.77 29.83
N HIS A 9 -30.81 5.11 30.45
CA HIS A 9 -29.42 5.50 30.50
C HIS A 9 -28.50 4.26 30.50
N VAL A 10 -27.28 4.44 29.97
CA VAL A 10 -26.34 3.37 29.60
C VAL A 10 -25.33 3.18 30.72
N VAL A 11 -25.16 1.95 31.24
CA VAL A 11 -24.05 1.60 32.16
C VAL A 11 -22.73 2.00 31.52
N THR A 12 -21.81 2.61 32.27
CA THR A 12 -20.51 3.09 31.78
C THR A 12 -19.34 2.23 32.31
N LEU A 13 -18.15 2.37 31.69
CA LEU A 13 -16.97 1.61 32.09
C LEU A 13 -16.53 1.95 33.52
N GLU A 14 -16.83 3.15 33.99
CA GLU A 14 -16.50 3.61 35.35
C GLU A 14 -17.33 2.93 36.45
N ASP A 15 -18.47 2.33 36.09
CA ASP A 15 -19.34 1.61 37.02
C ASP A 15 -18.85 0.18 37.33
N LEU A 16 -17.88 -0.34 36.56
CA LEU A 16 -17.38 -1.71 36.66
C LEU A 16 -16.45 -1.98 37.87
N PRO A 17 -15.45 -1.13 38.17
CA PRO A 17 -14.55 -1.35 39.30
C PRO A 17 -15.26 -1.48 40.66
N PRO A 18 -16.26 -0.64 41.01
CA PRO A 18 -17.04 -0.81 42.25
C PRO A 18 -17.76 -2.16 42.33
N LEU A 19 -18.33 -2.64 41.22
CA LEU A 19 -19.02 -3.93 41.16
C LEU A 19 -18.06 -5.10 41.38
N VAL A 20 -16.87 -5.05 40.76
CA VAL A 20 -15.83 -6.09 40.92
C VAL A 20 -15.29 -6.12 42.34
N GLN A 21 -15.06 -4.96 42.96
CA GLN A 21 -14.61 -4.89 44.36
C GLN A 21 -15.61 -5.53 45.32
N LEU A 22 -16.92 -5.33 45.09
CA LEU A 22 -17.98 -5.87 45.93
C LEU A 22 -18.19 -7.38 45.73
N SER A 23 -17.99 -7.88 44.52
CA SER A 23 -17.93 -9.32 44.25
C SER A 23 -16.74 -9.99 44.95
N ASN A 24 -15.58 -9.32 44.98
CA ASN A 24 -14.38 -9.79 45.66
C ASN A 24 -14.50 -9.73 47.18
N SER A 25 -15.23 -8.76 47.74
CA SER A 25 -15.49 -8.69 49.19
C SER A 25 -16.54 -9.71 49.66
N THR A 26 -17.46 -10.13 48.80
CA THR A 26 -18.46 -11.18 49.09
C THR A 26 -17.93 -12.61 48.93
N LEU A 27 -16.79 -12.79 48.24
CA LEU A 27 -16.10 -14.09 48.07
C LEU A 27 -15.57 -14.70 49.38
N THR A 28 -15.57 -13.96 50.49
CA THR A 28 -15.26 -14.50 51.83
C THR A 28 -16.48 -15.15 52.51
N GLY A 29 -17.65 -15.16 51.86
CA GLY A 29 -18.91 -15.71 52.38
C GLY A 29 -19.31 -17.05 51.78
N PHE A 30 -20.14 -17.82 52.51
CA PHE A 30 -20.65 -19.12 52.08
C PHE A 30 -21.47 -19.04 50.77
N PRO A 31 -21.43 -20.08 49.91
CA PRO A 31 -22.26 -20.16 48.70
C PRO A 31 -23.75 -20.02 49.06
N GLY A 32 -24.42 -18.98 48.53
CA GLY A 32 -25.83 -18.69 48.80
C GLY A 32 -26.10 -17.50 49.72
N SER A 33 -25.08 -16.76 50.16
CA SER A 33 -25.29 -15.53 50.93
C SER A 33 -25.96 -14.43 50.10
N ARG A 34 -26.96 -13.75 50.67
CA ARG A 34 -27.57 -12.56 50.06
C ARG A 34 -26.57 -11.40 50.07
N VAL A 35 -26.45 -10.66 48.96
CA VAL A 35 -25.65 -9.43 48.92
C VAL A 35 -26.51 -8.33 49.52
N LEU A 36 -26.33 -8.05 50.81
CA LEU A 36 -27.19 -7.11 51.54
C LEU A 36 -26.83 -5.64 51.30
N GLU A 37 -25.62 -5.34 50.83
CA GLU A 37 -25.19 -3.96 50.61
C GLU A 37 -25.70 -3.43 49.25
N PRO A 38 -26.53 -2.37 49.26
CA PRO A 38 -26.96 -1.70 48.04
C PRO A 38 -25.77 -1.00 47.39
N ILE A 39 -25.60 -1.20 46.08
CA ILE A 39 -24.52 -0.59 45.29
C ILE A 39 -25.03 0.73 44.73
N PRO A 40 -24.42 1.88 45.10
CA PRO A 40 -24.83 3.16 44.56
C PRO A 40 -24.31 3.30 43.12
N PHE A 41 -25.24 3.47 42.19
CA PHE A 41 -24.97 3.91 40.83
C PHE A 41 -25.28 5.40 40.71
N LYS A 42 -24.39 6.15 40.07
CA LYS A 42 -24.57 7.57 39.81
C LYS A 42 -24.98 7.76 38.35
N PHE A 43 -26.22 8.17 38.16
CA PHE A 43 -26.87 8.40 36.87
C PHE A 43 -27.00 9.91 36.62
N GLU A 44 -25.97 10.55 36.08
CA GLU A 44 -25.87 12.01 35.87
C GLU A 44 -26.26 12.81 37.12
N GLU A 45 -27.52 13.23 37.23
CA GLU A 45 -28.08 13.99 38.37
C GLU A 45 -28.76 13.12 39.45
N MET A 46 -28.93 11.81 39.22
CA MET A 46 -29.63 10.90 40.13
C MET A 46 -28.69 9.85 40.72
N SER A 47 -28.84 9.54 41.99
CA SER A 47 -28.16 8.40 42.62
C SER A 47 -29.20 7.32 42.91
N VAL A 48 -28.98 6.12 42.41
CA VAL A 48 -29.87 4.98 42.59
C VAL A 48 -29.06 3.84 43.17
N SER A 49 -29.58 3.19 44.21
CA SER A 49 -28.91 2.05 44.84
C SER A 49 -29.54 0.75 44.38
N ILE A 50 -28.74 -0.16 43.84
CA ILE A 50 -29.18 -1.48 43.37
C ILE A 50 -28.67 -2.55 44.34
N SER A 51 -29.56 -3.38 44.88
CA SER A 51 -29.19 -4.53 45.70
C SER A 51 -29.39 -5.84 44.93
N PHE A 52 -28.45 -6.78 45.07
CA PHE A 52 -28.52 -8.09 44.43
C PHE A 52 -28.97 -9.14 45.44
N GLN A 53 -30.02 -9.89 45.14
CA GLN A 53 -30.54 -10.88 46.08
C GLN A 53 -29.56 -12.05 46.26
N PHE A 54 -28.81 -12.42 45.22
CA PHE A 54 -27.84 -13.52 45.26
C PHE A 54 -26.49 -13.12 44.64
N GLN A 55 -25.40 -13.70 45.14
CA GLN A 55 -24.05 -13.47 44.58
C GLN A 55 -23.93 -13.89 43.11
N ALA A 56 -24.69 -14.92 42.69
CA ALA A 56 -24.76 -15.34 41.30
C ALA A 56 -25.30 -14.24 40.38
N ASP A 57 -26.26 -13.45 40.84
CA ASP A 57 -26.85 -12.34 40.05
C ASP A 57 -25.86 -11.19 39.90
N LEU A 58 -25.14 -10.85 40.98
CA LEU A 58 -24.07 -9.85 40.95
C LEU A 58 -22.96 -10.28 39.99
N SER A 59 -22.51 -11.54 40.09
CA SER A 59 -21.48 -12.11 39.20
C SER A 59 -21.93 -12.11 37.74
N HIS A 60 -23.20 -12.46 37.49
CA HIS A 60 -23.78 -12.43 36.16
C HIS A 60 -23.86 -11.01 35.59
N CYS A 61 -24.26 -10.03 36.41
CA CYS A 61 -24.28 -8.61 36.02
C CYS A 61 -22.87 -8.11 35.66
N ILE A 62 -21.86 -8.39 36.49
CA ILE A 62 -20.46 -8.04 36.21
C ILE A 62 -19.99 -8.66 34.90
N ASN A 63 -20.24 -9.95 34.70
CA ASN A 63 -19.77 -10.66 33.50
C ASN A 63 -20.45 -10.13 32.23
N ILE A 64 -21.74 -9.79 32.28
CA ILE A 64 -22.43 -9.15 31.15
C ILE A 64 -21.82 -7.79 30.84
N SER A 65 -21.63 -6.94 31.86
CA SER A 65 -21.05 -5.60 31.67
C SER A 65 -19.63 -5.69 31.12
N LYS A 66 -18.76 -6.55 31.68
CA LYS A 66 -17.41 -6.80 31.15
C LYS A 66 -17.46 -7.22 29.68
N ALA A 67 -18.24 -8.26 29.37
CA ALA A 67 -18.37 -8.74 28.01
C ALA A 67 -18.87 -7.66 27.03
N TYR A 68 -19.76 -6.77 27.49
CA TYR A 68 -20.22 -5.63 26.70
C TYR A 68 -19.09 -4.62 26.43
N PHE A 69 -18.35 -4.18 27.45
CA PHE A 69 -17.27 -3.21 27.24
C PHE A 69 -16.08 -3.79 26.50
N ASP A 70 -15.73 -5.05 26.73
CA ASP A 70 -14.71 -5.76 25.96
C ASP A 70 -15.10 -5.80 24.48
N ALA A 71 -16.38 -6.10 24.20
CA ALA A 71 -16.93 -6.06 22.85
C ALA A 71 -16.90 -4.65 22.23
N VAL A 72 -17.27 -3.61 22.98
CA VAL A 72 -17.18 -2.22 22.51
C VAL A 72 -15.72 -1.83 22.24
N ALA A 73 -14.79 -2.17 23.12
CA ALA A 73 -13.37 -1.89 22.95
C ALA A 73 -12.78 -2.59 21.71
N GLN A 74 -13.21 -3.82 21.42
CA GLN A 74 -12.85 -4.50 20.18
C GLN A 74 -13.47 -3.84 18.94
N ARG A 75 -14.65 -3.22 19.06
CA ARG A 75 -15.37 -2.64 17.91
C ARG A 75 -14.92 -1.23 17.53
N GLU A 76 -14.56 -0.43 18.54
CA GLU A 76 -14.19 0.97 18.36
C GLU A 76 -12.71 1.14 18.02
N PRO A 77 -12.31 2.30 17.45
CA PRO A 77 -10.90 2.62 17.25
C PRO A 77 -10.15 2.65 18.57
N VAL A 78 -8.92 2.13 18.56
CA VAL A 78 -8.00 2.20 19.68
C VAL A 78 -6.86 3.17 19.35
N ASP A 79 -6.72 4.22 20.15
CA ASP A 79 -5.53 5.07 20.14
C ASP A 79 -4.59 4.65 21.27
N SER A 80 -3.29 4.59 20.96
CA SER A 80 -2.24 4.28 21.91
C SER A 80 -1.09 5.27 21.77
N THR A 81 -0.08 5.18 22.64
CA THR A 81 1.15 5.96 22.49
C THR A 81 1.94 5.61 21.22
N ASN A 82 1.69 4.44 20.62
CA ASN A 82 2.49 3.89 19.53
C ASN A 82 1.77 3.90 18.17
N PHE A 83 0.45 3.99 18.15
CA PHE A 83 -0.35 4.01 16.94
C PHE A 83 -1.68 4.72 17.16
N THR A 84 -2.24 5.23 16.07
CA THR A 84 -3.64 5.69 16.02
C THR A 84 -4.45 4.76 15.14
N GLU A 85 -5.74 4.64 15.43
CA GLU A 85 -6.65 3.82 14.63
C GLU A 85 -7.80 4.66 14.10
N THR A 86 -8.13 4.46 12.83
CA THR A 86 -9.17 5.24 12.14
C THR A 86 -10.15 4.32 11.44
N VAL A 87 -11.43 4.63 11.50
CA VAL A 87 -12.46 3.92 10.74
C VAL A 87 -12.46 4.45 9.32
N ILE A 88 -12.13 3.57 8.36
CA ILE A 88 -12.10 3.91 6.93
C ILE A 88 -13.35 3.45 6.19
N PHE A 89 -14.09 2.51 6.79
CA PHE A 89 -15.38 2.06 6.29
C PHE A 89 -16.27 1.63 7.45
N LYS A 90 -17.56 1.96 7.40
CA LYS A 90 -18.57 1.49 8.35
C LYS A 90 -19.92 1.38 7.68
N SER A 91 -20.52 0.19 7.70
CA SER A 91 -21.87 0.00 7.16
C SER A 91 -22.59 -1.24 7.70
N SER A 92 -23.91 -1.27 7.54
CA SER A 92 -24.73 -2.45 7.82
C SER A 92 -24.68 -3.46 6.68
N VAL A 93 -24.49 -4.73 7.03
CA VAL A 93 -24.47 -5.87 6.12
C VAL A 93 -25.63 -6.80 6.45
N GLN A 94 -26.36 -7.23 5.43
CA GLN A 94 -27.52 -8.11 5.59
C GLN A 94 -27.10 -9.52 5.97
N VAL A 95 -26.02 -10.02 5.37
CA VAL A 95 -25.47 -11.35 5.62
C VAL A 95 -23.94 -11.28 5.60
N PHE A 96 -23.33 -11.76 6.66
CA PHE A 96 -21.92 -12.17 6.69
C PHE A 96 -21.85 -13.69 6.72
N GLU A 97 -20.92 -14.25 5.96
CA GLU A 97 -20.67 -15.68 5.91
C GLU A 97 -19.17 -15.98 5.81
N GLN A 98 -18.69 -16.96 6.57
CA GLN A 98 -17.36 -17.52 6.41
C GLN A 98 -17.38 -18.68 5.39
N LEU A 99 -16.44 -18.66 4.46
CA LEU A 99 -16.38 -19.54 3.30
C LEU A 99 -15.13 -20.41 3.36
N ASN A 100 -15.25 -21.63 2.84
CA ASN A 100 -14.12 -22.51 2.59
C ASN A 100 -13.31 -21.97 1.40
N THR A 101 -12.08 -21.52 1.63
CA THR A 101 -11.31 -20.73 0.67
C THR A 101 -11.03 -21.42 -0.67
N PRO A 102 -10.66 -22.72 -0.72
CA PRO A 102 -10.49 -23.41 -2.00
C PRO A 102 -11.76 -23.48 -2.87
N THR A 103 -12.94 -23.57 -2.24
CA THR A 103 -14.21 -23.78 -2.97
C THR A 103 -15.09 -22.53 -3.06
N MET A 104 -14.83 -21.54 -2.21
CA MET A 104 -15.69 -20.39 -1.94
C MET A 104 -17.16 -20.74 -1.72
N LYS A 105 -17.38 -21.87 -1.05
CA LYS A 105 -18.69 -22.30 -0.57
C LYS A 105 -18.77 -22.16 0.94
N SER A 106 -19.99 -22.09 1.45
CA SER A 106 -20.28 -22.13 2.88
C SER A 106 -19.48 -23.22 3.58
N MET A 107 -18.89 -22.89 4.73
CA MET A 107 -18.27 -23.88 5.59
C MET A 107 -19.32 -24.91 6.07
N ASN A 108 -18.84 -26.10 6.46
CA ASN A 108 -19.66 -27.10 7.12
C ASN A 108 -19.06 -27.41 8.50
N PRO A 109 -19.73 -27.04 9.60
CA PRO A 109 -21.01 -26.30 9.68
C PRO A 109 -20.88 -24.82 9.24
N PRO A 110 -21.97 -24.18 8.78
CA PRO A 110 -21.94 -22.79 8.31
C PRO A 110 -21.76 -21.79 9.46
N VAL A 111 -20.89 -20.81 9.25
CA VAL A 111 -20.70 -19.66 10.14
C VAL A 111 -21.28 -18.44 9.46
N MET A 112 -22.49 -18.05 9.88
CA MET A 112 -23.26 -16.96 9.24
C MET A 112 -23.87 -16.04 10.29
N LEU A 113 -23.79 -14.73 10.05
CA LEU A 113 -24.47 -13.69 10.82
C LEU A 113 -25.40 -12.90 9.91
N LYS A 114 -26.54 -12.47 10.44
CA LYS A 114 -27.51 -11.64 9.72
C LYS A 114 -27.60 -10.27 10.36
N SER A 115 -27.86 -9.24 9.56
CA SER A 115 -28.08 -7.87 10.03
C SER A 115 -26.96 -7.38 10.97
N CYS A 116 -25.70 -7.59 10.57
CA CYS A 116 -24.52 -7.17 11.31
C CYS A 116 -23.99 -5.81 10.81
N GLU A 117 -23.12 -5.18 11.59
CA GLU A 117 -22.32 -4.03 11.17
C GLU A 117 -20.91 -4.50 10.81
N VAL A 118 -20.36 -4.00 9.71
CA VAL A 118 -18.98 -4.22 9.29
C VAL A 118 -18.22 -2.90 9.36
N ARG A 119 -17.02 -2.96 9.93
CA ARG A 119 -16.06 -1.85 9.98
C ARG A 119 -14.72 -2.30 9.41
N ILE A 120 -14.06 -1.40 8.69
CA ILE A 120 -12.62 -1.54 8.41
C ILE A 120 -11.92 -0.43 9.19
N LEU A 121 -10.98 -0.83 10.04
CA LEU A 121 -10.16 0.08 10.81
C LEU A 121 -8.71 -0.01 10.33
N GLU A 122 -8.10 1.15 10.08
CA GLU A 122 -6.70 1.27 9.68
C GLU A 122 -5.87 1.79 10.84
N ARG A 123 -4.83 1.05 11.21
CA ARG A 123 -3.85 1.41 12.24
C ARG A 123 -2.64 2.06 11.59
N SER A 124 -2.30 3.26 12.05
CA SER A 124 -1.14 4.03 11.60
C SER A 124 -0.08 4.09 12.69
N PHE A 125 1.16 3.73 12.35
CA PHE A 125 2.32 3.71 13.26
C PHE A 125 3.27 4.89 13.00
N GLY A 126 2.81 5.93 12.31
CA GLY A 126 3.61 7.09 11.90
C GLY A 126 4.45 6.85 10.64
N GLU A 127 4.75 5.61 10.27
CA GLU A 127 5.37 5.25 8.99
C GLU A 127 4.40 4.41 8.16
N VAL A 128 4.08 4.84 6.93
CA VAL A 128 2.94 4.26 6.18
C VAL A 128 3.15 2.81 5.74
N TRP A 129 4.37 2.40 5.47
CA TRP A 129 4.71 0.98 5.24
C TRP A 129 4.36 0.05 6.42
N ARG A 130 4.15 0.59 7.63
CA ARG A 130 3.70 -0.15 8.82
C ARG A 130 2.18 -0.08 9.02
N ASN A 131 1.47 0.66 8.18
CA ASN A 131 0.02 0.74 8.28
C ASN A 131 -0.62 -0.61 7.98
N THR A 132 -1.66 -0.93 8.72
CA THR A 132 -2.36 -2.22 8.65
C THR A 132 -3.84 -2.04 8.87
N ARG A 133 -4.63 -3.05 8.50
CA ARG A 133 -6.08 -3.04 8.70
C ARG A 133 -6.55 -4.22 9.51
N ARG A 134 -7.70 -4.00 10.13
CA ARG A 134 -8.56 -5.05 10.65
C ARG A 134 -9.99 -4.80 10.21
N MET A 135 -10.70 -5.89 9.99
CA MET A 135 -12.13 -5.89 9.75
C MET A 135 -12.83 -6.37 11.01
N VAL A 136 -13.83 -5.60 11.46
CA VAL A 136 -14.64 -5.97 12.60
C VAL A 136 -16.08 -6.17 12.16
N ILE A 137 -16.66 -7.30 12.54
CA ILE A 137 -18.04 -7.68 12.25
C ILE A 137 -18.76 -7.86 13.57
N SER A 138 -19.73 -7.01 13.84
CA SER A 138 -20.51 -7.04 15.08
C SER A 138 -21.98 -7.31 14.79
N SER A 139 -22.54 -8.35 15.40
CA SER A 139 -23.98 -8.58 15.37
C SER A 139 -24.70 -7.63 16.33
N SER A 140 -26.04 -7.58 16.24
CA SER A 140 -26.82 -6.69 17.09
C SER A 140 -26.71 -7.08 18.56
N ALA A 141 -26.53 -6.10 19.44
CA ALA A 141 -26.57 -6.31 20.89
C ALA A 141 -27.93 -6.84 21.39
N ALA A 142 -28.98 -6.73 20.56
CA ALA A 142 -30.30 -7.29 20.85
C ALA A 142 -30.44 -8.78 20.49
N GLU A 143 -29.46 -9.39 19.80
CA GLU A 143 -29.47 -10.83 19.54
C GLU A 143 -29.35 -11.63 20.84
N LYS A 144 -29.89 -12.85 20.84
CA LYS A 144 -29.80 -13.76 21.99
C LYS A 144 -28.34 -14.04 22.40
N ALA A 145 -27.42 -14.04 21.45
CA ALA A 145 -25.99 -14.23 21.65
C ALA A 145 -25.22 -13.29 20.71
N PRO A 146 -25.05 -12.01 21.07
CA PRO A 146 -24.30 -11.05 20.26
C PRO A 146 -22.87 -11.54 20.02
N ARG A 147 -22.34 -11.30 18.82
CA ARG A 147 -20.99 -11.73 18.43
C ARG A 147 -20.21 -10.58 17.87
N ILE A 148 -18.91 -10.59 18.15
CA ILE A 148 -17.92 -9.76 17.49
C ILE A 148 -16.86 -10.68 16.91
N ILE A 149 -16.53 -10.43 15.65
CA ILE A 149 -15.48 -11.11 14.91
C ILE A 149 -14.49 -10.05 14.46
N GLU A 150 -13.23 -10.18 14.86
CA GLU A 150 -12.12 -9.36 14.41
C GLU A 150 -11.25 -10.20 13.47
N LEU A 151 -10.97 -9.68 12.28
CA LEU A 151 -10.14 -10.32 11.28
C LEU A 151 -9.00 -9.37 10.89
N PHE A 152 -7.77 -9.88 10.83
CA PHE A 152 -6.67 -9.15 10.22
C PHE A 152 -6.94 -8.98 8.71
N MET A 153 -6.60 -7.83 8.15
CA MET A 153 -6.67 -7.57 6.71
C MET A 153 -5.43 -6.81 6.23
N PRO A 154 -4.66 -7.35 5.27
CA PRO A 154 -3.49 -6.64 4.72
C PRO A 154 -3.91 -5.47 3.81
N LEU A 155 -3.03 -4.46 3.63
CA LEU A 155 -3.30 -3.34 2.70
C LEU A 155 -3.19 -3.74 1.22
N SER A 156 -2.54 -4.88 0.93
CA SER A 156 -2.32 -5.41 -0.41
C SER A 156 -2.52 -6.92 -0.42
N GLY A 157 -2.83 -7.50 -1.59
CA GLY A 157 -3.00 -8.95 -1.74
C GLY A 157 -4.35 -9.50 -1.25
N VAL A 158 -5.30 -8.64 -0.86
CA VAL A 158 -6.69 -9.05 -0.63
C VAL A 158 -7.39 -9.21 -1.97
N LEU A 159 -7.84 -10.42 -2.27
CA LEU A 159 -8.61 -10.75 -3.46
C LEU A 159 -10.08 -10.38 -3.22
N VAL A 160 -10.62 -9.57 -4.11
CA VAL A 160 -12.00 -9.09 -4.10
C VAL A 160 -12.70 -9.57 -5.36
N LYS A 161 -13.88 -10.18 -5.21
CA LYS A 161 -14.76 -10.51 -6.34
C LYS A 161 -16.12 -9.87 -6.12
N ARG A 162 -16.50 -9.04 -7.09
CA ARG A 162 -17.79 -8.36 -7.15
C ARG A 162 -18.13 -8.12 -8.62
N ASP A 163 -19.36 -8.42 -9.02
CA ASP A 163 -19.88 -7.97 -10.32
C ASP A 163 -20.41 -6.54 -10.19
N ASP A 164 -20.31 -5.72 -11.24
CA ASP A 164 -20.59 -4.28 -11.16
C ASP A 164 -21.97 -3.92 -10.58
N SER A 165 -22.99 -4.73 -10.87
CA SER A 165 -24.35 -4.55 -10.36
C SER A 165 -24.66 -5.38 -9.08
N SER A 166 -23.65 -6.04 -8.52
CA SER A 166 -23.83 -6.94 -7.37
C SER A 166 -23.75 -6.18 -6.05
N ARG A 167 -24.64 -6.59 -5.14
CA ARG A 167 -24.62 -6.22 -3.72
C ARG A 167 -23.76 -7.17 -2.88
N GLN A 168 -23.24 -8.23 -3.49
CA GLN A 168 -22.44 -9.25 -2.84
C GLN A 168 -20.97 -9.02 -3.15
N VAL A 169 -20.14 -9.00 -2.11
CA VAL A 169 -18.69 -8.95 -2.20
C VAL A 169 -18.14 -10.24 -1.60
N LEU A 170 -17.29 -10.94 -2.36
CA LEU A 170 -16.51 -12.05 -1.86
C LEU A 170 -15.07 -11.59 -1.65
N LEU A 171 -14.47 -12.00 -0.55
CA LEU A 171 -13.08 -11.70 -0.24
C LEU A 171 -12.29 -12.97 0.05
N GLN A 172 -11.02 -12.98 -0.33
CA GLN A 172 -10.05 -13.99 0.07
C GLN A 172 -8.69 -13.35 0.36
N TRP A 173 -8.01 -13.81 1.42
CA TRP A 173 -6.62 -13.47 1.66
C TRP A 173 -5.97 -14.50 2.58
N SER A 174 -4.67 -14.31 2.82
CA SER A 174 -3.88 -15.11 3.74
C SER A 174 -3.67 -14.35 5.05
N ASP A 175 -4.11 -14.93 6.15
CA ASP A 175 -3.76 -14.52 7.51
C ASP A 175 -2.79 -15.55 8.09
N THR A 176 -1.49 -15.24 8.03
CA THR A 176 -0.41 -16.18 8.37
C THR A 176 0.73 -15.45 9.07
N CYS A 177 1.41 -16.11 10.03
CA CYS A 177 2.59 -15.58 10.72
C CYS A 177 3.94 -16.07 10.17
N GLN A 178 3.93 -16.92 9.14
CA GLN A 178 5.13 -17.60 8.66
C GLN A 178 5.37 -17.32 7.18
N ALA A 179 6.49 -16.67 6.87
CA ALA A 179 6.96 -16.52 5.50
C ALA A 179 7.36 -17.89 4.91
N ARG A 180 6.97 -18.16 3.66
CA ARG A 180 7.48 -19.32 2.93
C ARG A 180 8.99 -19.22 2.78
N SER A 181 9.72 -20.13 3.40
CA SER A 181 11.19 -20.20 3.31
C SER A 181 11.60 -21.54 2.72
N ASP A 182 12.39 -21.49 1.64
CA ASP A 182 13.07 -22.65 1.06
C ASP A 182 14.34 -23.02 1.87
N LYS A 183 14.67 -22.25 2.91
CA LYS A 183 15.84 -22.40 3.79
C LYS A 183 15.45 -22.92 5.18
N THR A 184 14.46 -23.79 5.26
CA THR A 184 14.06 -24.37 6.55
C THR A 184 14.84 -25.64 6.82
N ASP A 185 15.31 -25.74 8.06
CA ASP A 185 15.94 -26.88 8.71
C ASP A 185 14.98 -28.05 8.98
N GLY A 186 13.81 -28.07 8.33
CA GLY A 186 12.80 -29.11 8.47
C GLY A 186 11.81 -28.93 9.63
N ASN A 187 11.79 -27.78 10.31
CA ASN A 187 11.02 -27.59 11.55
C ASN A 187 9.53 -27.28 11.42
N TYR A 188 8.93 -27.31 10.22
CA TYR A 188 7.48 -27.13 10.12
C TYR A 188 6.80 -28.04 9.10
N ASN A 189 5.57 -28.42 9.41
CA ASN A 189 4.79 -29.39 8.64
C ASN A 189 3.91 -28.65 7.63
N THR A 190 4.19 -28.82 6.33
CA THR A 190 3.48 -28.14 5.23
C THR A 190 1.97 -28.42 5.16
N LEU A 191 1.46 -29.43 5.89
CA LEU A 191 0.02 -29.73 5.99
C LEU A 191 -0.66 -29.07 7.20
N HIS A 192 0.11 -28.64 8.21
CA HIS A 192 -0.42 -28.14 9.48
C HIS A 192 0.06 -26.73 9.85
N SER A 193 1.12 -26.26 9.21
CA SER A 193 1.67 -24.93 9.41
C SER A 193 1.06 -23.97 8.40
N TYR A 194 0.49 -22.87 8.88
CA TYR A 194 -0.09 -21.81 8.05
C TYR A 194 1.04 -20.95 7.46
N VAL A 195 1.55 -21.39 6.32
CA VAL A 195 2.56 -20.66 5.54
C VAL A 195 1.86 -19.63 4.64
N TYR A 196 2.40 -18.41 4.58
CA TYR A 196 1.94 -17.39 3.62
C TYR A 196 2.07 -17.92 2.18
N ASP A 197 0.93 -18.05 1.50
CA ASP A 197 0.88 -18.39 0.08
C ASP A 197 -0.12 -17.48 -0.65
N GLU A 198 0.38 -16.62 -1.54
CA GLU A 198 -0.43 -15.75 -2.42
C GLU A 198 -1.31 -16.58 -3.39
N THR A 199 -0.95 -17.84 -3.63
CA THR A 199 -1.66 -18.72 -4.55
C THR A 199 -2.75 -19.55 -3.86
N ALA A 200 -2.72 -19.65 -2.53
CA ALA A 200 -3.61 -20.47 -1.72
C ALA A 200 -4.05 -19.73 -0.44
N PRO A 201 -4.96 -18.74 -0.55
CA PRO A 201 -5.48 -18.02 0.62
C PRO A 201 -6.17 -18.96 1.63
N ASN A 202 -6.08 -18.63 2.93
CA ASN A 202 -6.64 -19.43 4.03
C ASN A 202 -7.92 -18.82 4.64
N LEU A 203 -8.22 -17.55 4.38
CA LEU A 203 -9.48 -16.90 4.76
C LEU A 203 -10.33 -16.61 3.54
N GLY A 204 -11.62 -16.95 3.63
CA GLY A 204 -12.65 -16.62 2.65
C GLY A 204 -13.89 -16.10 3.34
N ILE A 205 -14.42 -14.96 2.90
CA ILE A 205 -15.66 -14.39 3.44
C ILE A 205 -16.59 -13.89 2.35
N GLY A 206 -17.88 -13.94 2.62
CA GLY A 206 -18.95 -13.38 1.80
C GLY A 206 -19.72 -12.33 2.57
N LEU A 207 -19.94 -11.17 1.94
CA LEU A 207 -20.70 -10.05 2.49
C LEU A 207 -21.81 -9.67 1.52
N GLN A 208 -23.04 -9.55 2.03
CA GLN A 208 -24.18 -9.07 1.26
C GLN A 208 -24.68 -7.74 1.81
N PHE A 209 -24.51 -6.68 1.04
CA PHE A 209 -24.95 -5.34 1.39
C PHE A 209 -26.42 -5.11 1.01
N SER A 210 -27.04 -4.14 1.67
CA SER A 210 -28.43 -3.74 1.34
C SER A 210 -28.52 -3.02 -0.01
N LYS A 211 -27.45 -2.32 -0.39
CA LYS A 211 -27.34 -1.45 -1.56
C LYS A 211 -26.05 -1.74 -2.34
N GLN A 212 -26.06 -1.46 -3.63
CA GLN A 212 -24.91 -1.66 -4.51
C GLN A 212 -23.80 -0.65 -4.18
N GLU A 213 -24.16 0.60 -3.90
CA GLU A 213 -23.21 1.68 -3.63
C GLU A 213 -22.34 1.37 -2.41
N LEU A 214 -22.91 0.72 -1.39
CA LEU A 214 -22.18 0.29 -0.19
C LEU A 214 -21.19 -0.84 -0.49
N ALA A 215 -21.53 -1.74 -1.43
CA ALA A 215 -20.63 -2.81 -1.85
C ALA A 215 -19.45 -2.24 -2.67
N GLU A 216 -19.69 -1.21 -3.47
CA GLU A 216 -18.66 -0.48 -4.21
C GLU A 216 -17.74 0.32 -3.28
N GLU A 217 -18.30 1.06 -2.32
CA GLU A 217 -17.54 1.79 -1.29
C GLU A 217 -16.66 0.84 -0.47
N PHE A 218 -17.22 -0.32 -0.07
CA PHE A 218 -16.46 -1.35 0.62
C PHE A 218 -15.32 -1.91 -0.22
N GLN A 219 -15.56 -2.20 -1.51
CA GLN A 219 -14.51 -2.65 -2.43
C GLN A 219 -13.38 -1.61 -2.53
N GLY A 220 -13.71 -0.32 -2.64
CA GLY A 220 -12.72 0.76 -2.63
C GLY A 220 -11.92 0.80 -1.33
N ALA A 221 -12.59 0.70 -0.18
CA ALA A 221 -11.94 0.66 1.13
C ALA A 221 -11.00 -0.54 1.33
N VAL A 222 -11.22 -1.66 0.62
CA VAL A 222 -10.33 -2.82 0.63
C VAL A 222 -9.16 -2.64 -0.34
N LEU A 223 -9.42 -2.17 -1.56
CA LEU A 223 -8.43 -2.16 -2.66
C LEU A 223 -7.50 -0.94 -2.64
N GLU A 224 -7.91 0.18 -2.04
CA GLU A 224 -7.17 1.45 -2.03
C GLU A 224 -6.58 1.77 -0.66
N MET A 225 -5.61 2.69 -0.62
CA MET A 225 -5.10 3.24 0.64
C MET A 225 -6.03 4.36 1.18
N ASN A 226 -6.08 4.56 2.50
CA ASN A 226 -6.83 5.66 3.12
C ASN A 226 -6.08 7.01 3.02
N PHE A 227 -5.66 7.36 1.80
CA PHE A 227 -4.94 8.59 1.48
C PHE A 227 -5.51 9.20 0.22
N ARG A 228 -5.35 10.51 0.07
CA ARG A 228 -5.66 11.17 -1.21
C ARG A 228 -4.57 10.84 -2.22
N HIS A 229 -4.94 10.20 -3.33
CA HIS A 229 -4.02 9.95 -4.43
C HIS A 229 -3.71 11.26 -5.19
N GLY A 230 -2.46 11.43 -5.61
CA GLY A 230 -2.02 12.54 -6.45
C GLY A 230 -2.14 12.24 -7.95
N PHE A 231 -2.16 10.96 -8.30
CA PHE A 231 -2.28 10.50 -9.69
C PHE A 231 -3.00 9.15 -9.75
N SER A 232 -3.74 8.93 -10.82
CA SER A 232 -4.40 7.67 -11.13
C SER A 232 -4.28 7.37 -12.62
N TRP A 233 -4.25 6.09 -12.95
CA TRP A 233 -4.37 5.63 -14.34
C TRP A 233 -5.36 4.48 -14.41
N SER A 234 -6.12 4.44 -15.50
CA SER A 234 -7.07 3.36 -15.78
C SER A 234 -7.10 3.09 -17.28
N GLN A 235 -6.75 1.87 -17.66
CA GLN A 235 -6.67 1.40 -19.03
C GLN A 235 -6.93 -0.12 -19.02
N PRO A 236 -7.32 -0.74 -20.16
CA PRO A 236 -7.72 -2.14 -20.18
C PRO A 236 -6.69 -3.13 -19.63
N SER A 237 -5.40 -2.84 -19.80
CA SER A 237 -4.29 -3.72 -19.39
C SER A 237 -3.75 -3.45 -17.98
N SER A 238 -4.03 -2.28 -17.39
CA SER A 238 -3.46 -1.90 -16.10
C SER A 238 -4.23 -0.73 -15.49
N SER A 239 -4.39 -0.72 -14.17
CA SER A 239 -4.88 0.44 -13.45
C SER A 239 -4.15 0.58 -12.13
N GLY A 240 -4.23 1.76 -11.53
CA GLY A 240 -3.60 2.00 -10.26
C GLY A 240 -3.57 3.47 -9.85
N LEU A 241 -2.97 3.69 -8.69
CA LEU A 241 -2.96 4.94 -7.96
C LEU A 241 -1.54 5.25 -7.47
N VAL A 242 -1.19 6.53 -7.41
CA VAL A 242 0.05 7.00 -6.80
C VAL A 242 -0.29 7.98 -5.70
N TYR A 243 0.26 7.74 -4.52
CA TYR A 243 0.06 8.54 -3.32
C TYR A 243 1.34 9.26 -2.93
N ASP A 244 1.17 10.49 -2.48
CA ASP A 244 2.20 11.24 -1.77
C ASP A 244 2.13 10.87 -0.29
N VAL A 245 3.22 10.31 0.21
CA VAL A 245 3.29 9.82 1.58
C VAL A 245 4.36 10.57 2.35
N VAL A 246 3.96 11.08 3.51
CA VAL A 246 4.83 11.73 4.47
C VAL A 246 4.75 10.94 5.76
N ASP A 247 5.88 10.34 6.18
CA ASP A 247 5.95 9.72 7.49
C ASP A 247 5.79 10.81 8.56
N ALA A 248 4.85 10.62 9.47
CA ALA A 248 4.67 11.46 10.66
C ALA A 248 5.68 11.10 11.77
N GLY A 249 6.55 10.12 11.54
CA GLY A 249 7.63 9.73 12.43
C GLY A 249 8.76 10.78 12.55
N THR A 250 9.77 10.46 13.34
CA THR A 250 10.86 11.38 13.70
C THR A 250 11.67 11.90 12.52
N GLU A 251 11.74 11.15 11.42
CA GLU A 251 12.58 11.48 10.26
C GLU A 251 11.84 12.19 9.11
N HIS A 252 10.51 12.38 9.20
CA HIS A 252 9.68 13.04 8.17
C HIS A 252 10.02 12.63 6.73
N LYS A 253 10.24 11.33 6.51
CA LYS A 253 10.58 10.81 5.19
C LYS A 253 9.42 11.01 4.24
N GLN A 254 9.74 11.48 3.04
CA GLN A 254 8.79 11.59 1.94
C GLN A 254 9.10 10.53 0.90
N TYR A 255 8.08 9.79 0.49
CA TYR A 255 8.17 8.81 -0.59
C TYR A 255 6.85 8.73 -1.36
N LYS A 256 6.91 8.06 -2.50
CA LYS A 256 5.71 7.76 -3.30
C LYS A 256 5.29 6.34 -2.98
N ALA A 257 3.99 6.14 -2.77
CA ALA A 257 3.40 4.81 -2.75
C ALA A 257 2.68 4.57 -4.07
N ILE A 258 2.97 3.44 -4.73
CA ILE A 258 2.37 3.03 -5.99
C ILE A 258 1.49 1.83 -5.69
N LEU A 259 0.19 2.00 -5.89
CA LEU A 259 -0.78 0.93 -5.78
C LEU A 259 -1.16 0.46 -7.19
N VAL A 260 -0.89 -0.80 -7.51
CA VAL A 260 -1.21 -1.38 -8.82
C VAL A 260 -2.40 -2.31 -8.64
N LEU A 261 -3.50 -1.98 -9.31
CA LEU A 261 -4.69 -2.84 -9.35
C LEU A 261 -4.46 -3.94 -10.39
N ARG A 262 -4.65 -5.18 -9.96
CA ARG A 262 -4.46 -6.38 -10.76
C ARG A 262 -5.73 -7.21 -10.80
N ASN A 263 -5.89 -7.92 -11.90
CA ASN A 263 -6.96 -8.88 -12.09
C ASN A 263 -6.37 -10.30 -12.20
N ARG A 264 -6.93 -11.24 -11.45
CA ARG A 264 -6.67 -12.67 -11.54
C ARG A 264 -8.00 -13.36 -11.81
N THR A 265 -8.20 -13.81 -13.05
CA THR A 265 -9.48 -14.34 -13.55
C THR A 265 -10.65 -13.38 -13.29
N SER A 266 -11.54 -13.70 -12.35
CA SER A 266 -12.69 -12.86 -11.94
C SER A 266 -12.44 -12.10 -10.63
N TRP A 267 -11.22 -12.12 -10.10
CA TRP A 267 -10.84 -11.47 -8.85
C TRP A 267 -9.97 -10.26 -9.14
N GLN A 268 -10.18 -9.20 -8.38
CA GLN A 268 -9.34 -8.01 -8.36
C GLN A 268 -8.54 -7.98 -7.06
N TYR A 269 -7.31 -7.48 -7.10
CA TYR A 269 -6.50 -7.23 -5.91
C TYR A 269 -5.57 -6.05 -6.17
N SER A 270 -4.92 -5.55 -5.12
CA SER A 270 -3.91 -4.50 -5.23
C SER A 270 -2.54 -4.99 -4.77
N ASP A 271 -1.49 -4.58 -5.48
CA ASP A 271 -0.12 -4.62 -4.97
C ASP A 271 0.27 -3.21 -4.52
N LEU A 272 1.01 -3.12 -3.41
CA LEU A 272 1.51 -1.86 -2.89
C LEU A 272 3.04 -1.83 -2.91
N TYR A 273 3.58 -0.81 -3.57
CA TYR A 273 5.01 -0.58 -3.72
C TYR A 273 5.40 0.79 -3.18
N PHE A 274 6.61 0.89 -2.63
CA PHE A 274 7.17 2.15 -2.13
C PHE A 274 8.41 2.55 -2.92
N VAL A 275 8.40 3.80 -3.39
CA VAL A 275 9.51 4.44 -4.08
C VAL A 275 10.07 5.53 -3.17
N TYR A 276 11.17 5.19 -2.51
CA TYR A 276 12.00 6.18 -1.83
C TYR A 276 12.62 7.15 -2.82
N ARG A 277 13.18 8.24 -2.27
CA ARG A 277 13.89 9.30 -3.01
C ARG A 277 14.69 8.82 -4.22
N ASP A 278 15.47 7.75 -4.05
CA ASP A 278 16.32 7.19 -5.09
C ASP A 278 15.75 5.86 -5.60
N ALA A 279 15.48 5.77 -6.90
CA ALA A 279 15.01 4.54 -7.53
C ALA A 279 15.78 4.25 -8.82
N ASP A 280 15.84 2.97 -9.18
CA ASP A 280 16.25 2.56 -10.52
C ASP A 280 15.05 1.98 -11.26
N TYR A 281 14.93 2.33 -12.53
CA TYR A 281 13.90 1.81 -13.42
C TYR A 281 14.40 1.83 -14.86
N THR A 282 13.73 1.07 -15.74
CA THR A 282 13.93 1.10 -17.19
C THR A 282 12.60 1.40 -17.86
N TYR A 283 12.63 2.25 -18.90
CA TYR A 283 11.48 2.44 -19.78
C TYR A 283 11.69 1.66 -21.09
N ASP A 284 10.76 0.75 -21.41
CA ASP A 284 10.67 0.15 -22.74
C ASP A 284 9.63 0.89 -23.60
N HIS A 285 10.14 1.64 -24.58
CA HIS A 285 9.33 2.38 -25.54
C HIS A 285 8.49 1.50 -26.48
N THR A 286 8.78 0.21 -26.60
CA THR A 286 8.05 -0.69 -27.50
C THR A 286 6.72 -1.10 -26.91
N THR A 287 6.75 -1.42 -25.62
CA THR A 287 5.61 -1.91 -24.83
C THR A 287 5.01 -0.83 -23.92
N HIS A 288 5.61 0.36 -23.93
CA HIS A 288 5.40 1.43 -22.97
C HIS A 288 5.45 0.96 -21.51
N SER A 289 6.32 0.00 -21.20
CA SER A 289 6.40 -0.58 -19.85
C SER A 289 7.52 0.05 -19.04
N ILE A 290 7.27 0.21 -17.74
CA ILE A 290 8.23 0.71 -16.77
C ILE A 290 8.55 -0.43 -15.82
N CYS A 291 9.82 -0.82 -15.82
CA CYS A 291 10.32 -1.91 -15.00
C CYS A 291 11.22 -1.36 -13.89
N PHE A 292 10.89 -1.66 -12.64
CA PHE A 292 11.71 -1.41 -11.47
C PHE A 292 12.49 -2.68 -11.12
N PRO A 293 13.82 -2.73 -11.34
CA PRO A 293 14.62 -3.91 -11.00
C PRO A 293 14.68 -4.17 -9.50
N ARG A 294 14.49 -3.13 -8.68
CA ARG A 294 14.42 -3.20 -7.23
C ARG A 294 13.46 -2.14 -6.75
N ILE A 295 12.38 -2.57 -6.11
CA ILE A 295 11.42 -1.71 -5.44
C ILE A 295 10.97 -2.39 -4.16
N TYR A 296 10.59 -1.60 -3.16
CA TYR A 296 10.06 -2.13 -1.93
C TYR A 296 8.60 -2.49 -2.14
N CYS A 297 8.20 -3.70 -1.76
CA CYS A 297 6.80 -4.08 -1.68
C CYS A 297 6.45 -4.47 -0.24
N THR A 298 5.18 -4.32 0.09
CA THR A 298 4.63 -4.81 1.35
C THR A 298 4.41 -6.31 1.25
N ASP A 299 4.86 -7.03 2.28
CA ASP A 299 4.54 -8.43 2.51
C ASP A 299 3.98 -8.53 3.92
N TYR A 300 2.66 -8.56 4.03
CA TYR A 300 1.97 -8.43 5.31
C TYR A 300 1.89 -9.79 6.00
N ILE A 301 2.64 -9.94 7.09
CA ILE A 301 2.64 -11.14 7.94
C ILE A 301 1.96 -10.80 9.27
N SER A 302 0.92 -11.56 9.62
CA SER A 302 0.15 -11.41 10.85
C SER A 302 0.92 -11.97 12.03
N THR A 303 1.00 -11.30 13.19
CA THR A 303 1.69 -11.87 14.36
C THR A 303 0.87 -12.91 15.14
N HIS A 304 -0.31 -13.33 14.65
CA HIS A 304 -1.29 -14.09 15.46
C HIS A 304 -1.25 -15.60 15.31
N VAL A 305 -0.63 -16.11 14.26
CA VAL A 305 -0.98 -17.46 13.79
C VAL A 305 -0.24 -18.59 14.54
N ASP A 306 0.44 -18.28 15.65
CA ASP A 306 0.99 -19.27 16.59
C ASP A 306 0.20 -19.39 17.92
N GLN A 307 -0.91 -18.66 18.10
CA GLN A 307 -1.69 -18.74 19.35
C GLN A 307 -2.87 -19.70 19.20
N LEU A 308 -2.88 -20.76 20.02
CA LEU A 308 -4.00 -21.71 20.14
C LEU A 308 -5.29 -21.04 20.69
N TYR A 309 -5.18 -19.80 21.19
CA TYR A 309 -6.22 -19.01 21.84
C TYR A 309 -6.26 -17.60 21.26
N GLN A 310 -7.38 -16.89 21.46
CA GLN A 310 -7.48 -15.47 21.11
C GLN A 310 -6.39 -14.67 21.83
N PRO A 311 -5.78 -13.70 21.15
CA PRO A 311 -4.72 -12.91 21.73
C PRO A 311 -5.19 -12.00 22.86
N GLU A 312 -4.41 -11.97 23.95
CA GLU A 312 -4.64 -11.07 25.08
C GLU A 312 -4.33 -9.59 24.75
N THR A 313 -3.64 -9.32 23.64
CA THR A 313 -3.23 -7.98 23.20
C THR A 313 -3.61 -7.72 21.74
N PRO A 314 -3.91 -6.46 21.34
CA PRO A 314 -4.19 -6.12 19.95
C PRO A 314 -3.13 -6.62 18.97
N VAL A 315 -3.58 -7.06 17.80
CA VAL A 315 -2.71 -7.60 16.76
C VAL A 315 -1.63 -6.60 16.33
N THR A 316 -0.35 -7.01 16.39
CA THR A 316 0.78 -6.21 15.91
C THR A 316 1.42 -6.89 14.70
N PHE A 317 2.44 -6.28 14.11
CA PHE A 317 3.07 -6.75 12.88
C PHE A 317 4.56 -6.89 13.07
N SER A 318 5.10 -7.99 12.53
CA SER A 318 6.53 -8.14 12.30
C SER A 318 6.75 -8.30 10.79
N HIS A 319 7.61 -7.43 10.24
CA HIS A 319 8.14 -7.46 8.87
C HIS A 319 7.24 -6.88 7.76
N CYS A 320 7.70 -5.76 7.18
CA CYS A 320 7.22 -5.20 5.92
C CYS A 320 8.43 -4.91 5.01
N GLU A 321 9.16 -5.93 4.56
CA GLU A 321 10.24 -5.68 3.58
C GLU A 321 10.56 -6.92 2.75
N LYS A 322 9.76 -7.17 1.72
CA LYS A 322 10.20 -8.05 0.64
C LYS A 322 10.79 -7.19 -0.47
N LYS A 323 12.06 -7.43 -0.75
CA LYS A 323 12.74 -6.91 -1.93
C LYS A 323 12.29 -7.76 -3.11
N THR A 324 11.39 -7.26 -3.95
CA THR A 324 11.05 -7.97 -5.20
C THR A 324 12.25 -7.90 -6.14
N ASN A 325 12.46 -8.99 -6.89
CA ASN A 325 13.56 -9.09 -7.84
C ASN A 325 13.32 -8.28 -9.13
N GLN A 326 12.05 -7.92 -9.42
CA GLN A 326 11.64 -7.07 -10.53
C GLN A 326 10.11 -6.80 -10.46
N THR A 327 9.67 -5.56 -10.72
CA THR A 327 8.24 -5.23 -10.92
C THR A 327 8.09 -4.46 -12.22
N THR A 328 7.12 -4.85 -13.07
CA THR A 328 6.82 -4.17 -14.33
C THR A 328 5.39 -3.64 -14.32
N ILE A 329 5.22 -2.39 -14.74
CA ILE A 329 3.93 -1.72 -14.92
C ILE A 329 3.81 -1.33 -16.39
N GLU A 330 2.73 -1.76 -17.03
CA GLU A 330 2.52 -1.59 -18.48
C GLU A 330 1.53 -0.47 -18.77
N PHE A 331 1.74 0.23 -19.89
CA PHE A 331 0.87 1.30 -20.34
C PHE A 331 0.45 1.12 -21.79
N GLY A 332 -0.78 1.50 -22.11
CA GLY A 332 -1.33 1.46 -23.47
C GLY A 332 -0.84 2.60 -24.34
N THR A 333 -0.29 3.66 -23.74
CA THR A 333 0.22 4.84 -24.46
C THR A 333 1.49 5.39 -23.82
N GLU A 334 2.35 6.00 -24.63
CA GLU A 334 3.52 6.75 -24.16
C GLU A 334 3.12 7.88 -23.19
N ILE A 335 2.00 8.56 -23.46
CA ILE A 335 1.49 9.65 -22.63
C ILE A 335 1.18 9.15 -21.21
N ALA A 336 0.51 8.01 -21.08
CA ALA A 336 0.18 7.43 -19.78
C ALA A 336 1.44 7.01 -19.00
N ALA A 337 2.39 6.33 -19.65
CA ALA A 337 3.67 5.97 -19.03
C ALA A 337 4.47 7.21 -18.59
N ARG A 338 4.50 8.26 -19.41
CA ARG A 338 5.15 9.53 -19.11
C ARG A 338 4.49 10.24 -17.93
N SER A 339 3.16 10.33 -17.92
CA SER A 339 2.40 10.91 -16.80
C SER A 339 2.62 10.15 -15.50
N PHE A 340 2.70 8.82 -15.56
CA PHE A 340 3.08 8.00 -14.41
C PHE A 340 4.48 8.34 -13.89
N LEU A 341 5.51 8.40 -14.74
CA LEU A 341 6.86 8.79 -14.31
C LEU A 341 6.91 10.20 -13.73
N THR A 342 6.19 11.15 -14.35
CA THR A 342 6.01 12.51 -13.82
C THR A 342 5.41 12.47 -12.41
N SER A 343 4.39 11.63 -12.18
CA SER A 343 3.74 11.53 -10.87
C SER A 343 4.66 11.05 -9.74
N LEU A 344 5.75 10.35 -10.07
CA LEU A 344 6.76 9.90 -9.11
C LEU A 344 7.75 11.01 -8.72
N SER A 345 7.82 12.09 -9.50
CA SER A 345 8.69 13.22 -9.25
C SER A 345 7.87 14.41 -8.69
N PRO A 346 8.12 14.87 -7.45
CA PRO A 346 7.34 15.95 -6.85
C PRO A 346 7.59 17.33 -7.49
N LEU A 347 8.72 17.51 -8.18
CA LEU A 347 9.18 18.84 -8.64
C LEU A 347 9.38 18.95 -10.14
N TYR A 348 9.49 17.83 -10.84
CA TYR A 348 9.81 17.79 -12.26
C TYR A 348 8.75 17.03 -13.07
N GLU A 349 8.44 17.58 -14.23
CA GLU A 349 7.65 16.95 -15.29
C GLU A 349 8.58 16.28 -16.29
N LEU A 350 8.32 15.02 -16.64
CA LEU A 350 8.97 14.34 -17.75
C LEU A 350 8.35 14.84 -19.06
N LEU A 351 9.12 15.56 -19.86
CA LEU A 351 8.65 16.08 -21.16
C LEU A 351 8.90 15.10 -22.28
N TYR A 352 10.03 14.40 -22.22
CA TYR A 352 10.54 13.63 -23.32
C TYR A 352 11.32 12.42 -22.83
N SER A 353 11.10 11.25 -23.44
CA SER A 353 11.98 10.08 -23.29
C SER A 353 12.18 9.38 -24.63
N ARG A 354 13.43 9.02 -24.98
CA ARG A 354 13.73 8.27 -26.21
C ARG A 354 15.04 7.48 -26.11
N ARG A 355 15.14 6.41 -26.90
CA ARG A 355 16.40 5.70 -27.15
C ARG A 355 17.37 6.55 -27.98
N VAL A 356 18.62 6.59 -27.54
CA VAL A 356 19.73 7.25 -28.25
C VAL A 356 20.87 6.27 -28.50
N GLN A 357 21.68 6.56 -29.53
CA GLN A 357 22.75 5.66 -29.93
C GLN A 357 23.97 5.77 -29.01
N ASN A 358 24.34 7.00 -28.64
CA ASN A 358 25.53 7.23 -27.83
C ASN A 358 25.50 8.60 -27.14
N ILE A 359 26.12 8.66 -25.96
CA ILE A 359 26.55 9.90 -25.31
C ILE A 359 28.07 9.84 -25.13
N SER A 360 28.76 10.92 -25.52
CA SER A 360 30.21 11.05 -25.38
C SER A 360 30.57 12.36 -24.67
N ALA A 361 31.62 12.31 -23.86
CA ALA A 361 32.18 13.48 -23.19
C ALA A 361 33.48 13.90 -23.88
N LYS A 362 33.57 15.17 -24.28
CA LYS A 362 34.79 15.79 -24.77
C LYS A 362 35.50 16.46 -23.59
N THR A 363 36.64 15.90 -23.19
CA THR A 363 37.48 16.45 -22.11
C THR A 363 38.69 17.17 -22.71
N ASN A 364 39.36 18.04 -21.94
CA ASN A 364 40.52 18.83 -22.37
C ASN A 364 41.78 18.01 -22.68
N ALA A 365 41.72 16.67 -22.65
CA ALA A 365 42.84 15.83 -23.07
C ALA A 365 42.99 15.91 -24.60
N ILE A 366 44.21 16.24 -25.04
CA ILE A 366 44.58 16.72 -26.38
C ILE A 366 44.15 15.83 -27.57
N LEU A 367 43.62 14.61 -27.38
CA LEU A 367 43.08 13.78 -28.47
C LEU A 367 42.18 12.63 -27.96
N GLY A 368 41.06 12.92 -27.27
CA GLY A 368 40.17 11.85 -26.81
C GLY A 368 38.70 12.20 -26.57
N PHE A 369 37.79 11.58 -27.33
CA PHE A 369 36.39 11.44 -26.94
C PHE A 369 36.27 10.22 -26.02
N GLN A 370 35.83 10.41 -24.78
CA GLN A 370 35.48 9.27 -23.92
C GLN A 370 34.04 8.86 -24.23
N LYS A 371 33.85 7.70 -24.89
CA LYS A 371 32.52 7.07 -24.98
C LYS A 371 32.09 6.69 -23.57
N LEU A 372 30.89 7.10 -23.15
CA LEU A 372 30.40 6.94 -21.77
C LEU A 372 29.76 5.56 -21.49
N GLY A 373 29.95 4.59 -22.37
CA GLY A 373 29.49 3.20 -22.25
C GLY A 373 29.30 2.54 -23.62
N LYS A 374 29.20 1.20 -23.67
CA LYS A 374 28.71 0.44 -24.84
C LYS A 374 27.34 -0.14 -24.49
N GLY A 375 26.33 0.08 -25.32
CA GLY A 375 24.96 -0.43 -25.12
C GLY A 375 23.90 0.59 -25.52
N GLY A 376 22.67 0.12 -25.76
CA GLY A 376 21.53 1.02 -25.94
C GLY A 376 21.36 1.92 -24.71
N LEU A 377 20.86 3.13 -24.93
CA LEU A 377 20.74 4.15 -23.91
C LEU A 377 19.37 4.81 -24.02
N GLU A 378 18.71 5.00 -22.90
CA GLU A 378 17.52 5.84 -22.77
C GLU A 378 17.95 7.27 -22.42
N LEU A 379 17.34 8.28 -23.04
CA LEU A 379 17.53 9.68 -22.74
C LEU A 379 16.19 10.31 -22.37
N GLN A 380 16.16 11.06 -21.28
CA GLN A 380 15.00 11.75 -20.75
C GLN A 380 15.31 13.23 -20.52
N VAL A 381 14.30 14.09 -20.75
CA VAL A 381 14.35 15.51 -20.43
C VAL A 381 13.22 15.86 -19.47
N TRP A 382 13.61 16.42 -18.33
CA TRP A 382 12.75 16.78 -17.22
C TRP A 382 12.73 18.28 -17.02
N ARG A 383 11.58 18.84 -16.66
CA ARG A 383 11.38 20.29 -16.49
C ARG A 383 10.84 20.63 -15.12
N ARG A 384 11.40 21.69 -14.52
CA ARG A 384 10.88 22.37 -13.33
C ARG A 384 10.85 23.87 -13.59
N GLY A 385 9.68 24.43 -13.91
CA GLY A 385 9.57 25.83 -14.31
C GLY A 385 10.40 26.13 -15.55
N THR A 386 11.49 26.90 -15.42
CA THR A 386 12.44 27.21 -16.50
C THR A 386 13.72 26.38 -16.45
N LEU A 387 13.85 25.48 -15.47
CA LEU A 387 15.01 24.61 -15.29
C LEU A 387 14.79 23.28 -16.00
N PHE A 388 15.81 22.82 -16.72
CA PHE A 388 15.79 21.55 -17.44
C PHE A 388 16.87 20.61 -16.92
N GLN A 389 16.51 19.35 -16.69
CA GLN A 389 17.42 18.28 -16.30
C GLN A 389 17.40 17.19 -17.36
N LEU A 390 18.57 16.80 -17.82
CA LEU A 390 18.76 15.66 -18.69
C LEU A 390 19.13 14.45 -17.85
N ALA A 391 18.42 13.35 -18.02
CA ALA A 391 18.75 12.06 -17.41
C ALA A 391 18.94 11.03 -18.51
N ALA A 392 20.00 10.23 -18.43
CA ALA A 392 20.24 9.16 -19.39
C ALA A 392 20.59 7.87 -18.67
N ARG A 393 20.06 6.74 -19.14
CA ARG A 393 20.24 5.43 -18.51
C ARG A 393 20.73 4.38 -19.51
N TRP A 394 21.91 3.81 -19.29
CA TRP A 394 22.40 2.69 -20.12
C TRP A 394 21.63 1.41 -19.81
N TYR A 395 21.25 0.66 -20.84
CA TYR A 395 20.76 -0.71 -20.69
C TYR A 395 21.93 -1.67 -20.43
N GLY A 396 21.65 -2.84 -19.84
CA GLY A 396 22.64 -3.88 -19.56
C GLY A 396 23.44 -3.69 -18.27
N THR A 397 24.58 -4.36 -18.16
CA THR A 397 25.38 -4.49 -16.92
C THR A 397 26.38 -3.34 -16.70
N VAL A 398 25.91 -2.09 -16.84
CA VAL A 398 26.70 -0.91 -16.48
C VAL A 398 26.51 -0.60 -14.99
N SER A 399 27.60 -0.43 -14.24
CA SER A 399 27.55 -0.16 -12.80
C SER A 399 26.87 1.19 -12.49
N ASP A 400 27.51 2.29 -12.88
CA ASP A 400 27.00 3.64 -12.71
C ASP A 400 26.09 4.01 -13.90
N LYS A 401 24.99 3.29 -14.07
CA LYS A 401 24.13 3.31 -15.27
C LYS A 401 23.35 4.60 -15.52
N TRP A 402 23.21 5.47 -14.53
CA TRP A 402 22.54 6.76 -14.68
C TRP A 402 23.57 7.85 -14.96
N PHE A 403 23.23 8.78 -15.84
CA PHE A 403 23.90 10.03 -16.12
C PHE A 403 22.90 11.17 -15.98
N THR A 404 23.25 12.24 -15.28
CA THR A 404 22.39 13.43 -15.21
C THR A 404 23.17 14.72 -15.37
N MET A 405 22.57 15.71 -16.01
CA MET A 405 23.14 17.06 -16.13
C MET A 405 22.04 18.12 -16.25
N ALA A 406 22.30 19.31 -15.71
CA ALA A 406 21.45 20.47 -15.94
C ALA A 406 21.67 21.00 -17.37
N ILE A 407 20.58 21.32 -18.07
CA ILE A 407 20.63 21.97 -19.38
C ILE A 407 20.40 23.48 -19.16
N PRO A 408 21.33 24.36 -19.58
CA PRO A 408 21.08 25.80 -19.56
C PRO A 408 19.93 26.14 -20.51
N SER A 409 18.96 26.95 -20.05
CA SER A 409 17.81 27.38 -20.85
C SER A 409 18.21 28.13 -22.13
N ALA A 410 19.37 28.79 -22.11
CA ALA A 410 19.94 29.50 -23.26
C ALA A 410 20.59 28.57 -24.31
N PHE A 411 20.70 27.26 -24.06
CA PHE A 411 21.45 26.33 -24.91
C PHE A 411 20.60 25.60 -25.95
N VAL A 412 19.38 26.07 -26.22
CA VAL A 412 18.60 25.60 -27.37
C VAL A 412 19.13 26.28 -28.64
N ASP A 413 20.41 26.07 -28.94
CA ASP A 413 21.02 26.60 -30.17
C ASP A 413 21.16 25.48 -31.20
N ALA A 414 20.67 25.76 -32.40
CA ALA A 414 20.48 24.80 -33.46
C ALA A 414 21.82 24.24 -33.98
N SER A 415 22.15 23.01 -33.59
CA SER A 415 23.04 22.19 -34.41
C SER A 415 22.45 22.11 -35.82
N LYS A 416 23.22 22.48 -36.86
CA LYS A 416 22.85 22.27 -38.27
C LYS A 416 22.78 20.78 -38.65
N ASP A 417 23.20 19.90 -37.74
CA ASP A 417 23.27 18.46 -37.93
C ASP A 417 22.06 17.78 -37.27
N ASN A 418 21.16 17.25 -38.11
CA ASN A 418 19.96 16.52 -37.72
C ASN A 418 20.26 15.14 -37.11
N THR A 419 21.46 14.87 -36.60
CA THR A 419 21.78 13.56 -36.01
C THR A 419 22.49 13.69 -34.67
N ARG A 420 22.88 14.91 -34.30
CA ARG A 420 23.76 15.17 -33.17
C ARG A 420 23.40 16.46 -32.44
N VAL A 421 23.30 16.35 -31.12
CA VAL A 421 23.18 17.50 -30.20
C VAL A 421 24.48 17.60 -29.41
N ILE A 422 25.07 18.81 -29.40
CA ILE A 422 26.21 19.14 -28.55
C ILE A 422 25.66 20.01 -27.43
N LEU A 423 26.07 19.75 -26.19
CA LEU A 423 25.73 20.51 -24.99
C LEU A 423 27.02 21.18 -24.47
N PRO A 424 26.90 22.34 -23.78
CA PRO A 424 28.07 23.09 -23.35
C PRO A 424 28.83 22.30 -22.29
N ARG A 425 30.02 22.78 -21.97
CA ARG A 425 30.78 22.26 -20.85
C ARG A 425 30.06 22.57 -19.55
N THR A 426 29.46 21.54 -18.96
CA THR A 426 28.72 21.62 -17.69
C THR A 426 29.04 20.41 -16.84
N THR A 427 28.83 20.54 -15.53
CA THR A 427 28.93 19.43 -14.58
C THR A 427 27.87 18.37 -14.86
N PHE A 428 28.30 17.11 -14.92
CA PHE A 428 27.42 15.95 -14.99
C PHE A 428 27.72 14.96 -13.85
N LEU A 429 26.72 14.16 -13.53
CA LEU A 429 26.77 13.14 -12.49
C LEU A 429 26.60 11.76 -13.10
N ARG A 430 27.17 10.75 -12.43
CA ARG A 430 26.92 9.33 -12.70
C ARG A 430 26.50 8.63 -11.41
N GLY A 431 25.71 7.57 -11.54
CA GLY A 431 25.18 6.86 -10.38
C GLY A 431 24.48 5.55 -10.71
N THR A 432 24.16 4.75 -9.70
CA THR A 432 23.42 3.49 -9.85
C THR A 432 21.90 3.69 -9.83
N THR A 433 21.44 4.79 -9.24
CA THR A 433 20.02 5.15 -9.05
C THR A 433 19.78 6.61 -9.47
N LEU A 434 18.52 6.98 -9.69
CA LEU A 434 18.06 8.33 -9.96
C LEU A 434 17.29 8.87 -8.74
N ASP A 435 17.74 10.01 -8.20
CA ASP A 435 16.99 10.82 -7.23
C ASP A 435 15.80 11.45 -7.94
N MET A 436 14.60 10.92 -7.72
CA MET A 436 13.38 11.37 -8.39
C MET A 436 12.93 12.75 -7.92
N MET A 437 13.40 13.24 -6.77
CA MET A 437 13.07 14.58 -6.28
C MET A 437 13.83 15.66 -7.05
N ASN A 438 15.07 15.40 -7.44
CA ASN A 438 15.94 16.39 -8.09
C ASN A 438 16.34 16.03 -9.52
N ILE A 439 15.99 14.83 -9.99
CA ILE A 439 16.45 14.23 -11.24
C ILE A 439 17.98 14.24 -11.29
N MET A 440 18.60 13.58 -10.30
CA MET A 440 20.05 13.53 -10.14
C MET A 440 20.55 12.10 -9.94
N ALA A 441 21.61 11.70 -10.63
CA ALA A 441 22.23 10.39 -10.42
C ALA A 441 22.87 10.30 -9.02
N ARG A 442 22.62 9.19 -8.30
CA ARG A 442 23.11 8.94 -6.92
C ARG A 442 23.85 7.61 -6.77
N ALA A 443 24.49 7.45 -5.62
CA ALA A 443 25.23 6.24 -5.22
C ALA A 443 26.25 5.74 -6.27
N PRO A 444 27.19 6.58 -6.76
CA PRO A 444 28.23 6.11 -7.66
C PRO A 444 29.11 5.07 -6.95
N LYS A 445 29.32 3.92 -7.59
CA LYS A 445 30.28 2.92 -7.10
C LYS A 445 31.73 3.37 -7.33
N SER A 446 31.94 4.21 -8.32
CA SER A 446 33.26 4.67 -8.74
C SER A 446 33.52 6.09 -8.20
N PRO A 447 34.44 6.30 -7.24
CA PRO A 447 34.70 7.64 -6.69
C PRO A 447 35.22 8.61 -7.75
N ASN A 448 35.93 8.10 -8.77
CA ASN A 448 36.50 8.87 -9.90
C ASN A 448 35.46 9.39 -10.90
N VAL A 449 34.16 9.28 -10.64
CA VAL A 449 33.07 9.62 -11.58
C VAL A 449 32.10 10.64 -10.98
N LYS A 450 32.38 11.14 -9.78
CA LYS A 450 31.57 12.18 -9.12
C LYS A 450 31.93 13.56 -9.68
N ASN A 451 30.93 14.33 -10.10
CA ASN A 451 31.04 15.74 -10.52
C ASN A 451 32.09 16.02 -11.60
N LYS A 452 31.94 15.44 -12.80
CA LYS A 452 32.83 15.72 -13.92
C LYS A 452 32.30 16.86 -14.78
N GLU A 453 33.20 17.67 -15.33
CA GLU A 453 32.87 18.68 -16.32
C GLU A 453 33.33 18.25 -17.71
N ALA A 454 32.42 18.28 -18.68
CA ALA A 454 32.77 18.06 -20.08
C ALA A 454 31.71 18.69 -20.98
N ALA A 455 32.09 19.01 -22.21
CA ALA A 455 31.10 19.22 -23.26
C ALA A 455 30.54 17.85 -23.66
N ILE A 456 29.22 17.74 -23.74
CA ILE A 456 28.54 16.46 -23.95
C ILE A 456 28.00 16.42 -25.38
N SER A 457 28.17 15.29 -26.04
CA SER A 457 27.68 15.07 -27.40
C SER A 457 26.77 13.86 -27.41
N ILE A 458 25.53 14.06 -27.85
CA ILE A 458 24.48 13.05 -27.96
C ILE A 458 24.25 12.75 -29.44
N SER A 459 24.25 11.47 -29.80
CA SER A 459 23.99 11.00 -31.16
C SER A 459 22.73 10.14 -31.19
N PHE A 460 21.86 10.43 -32.16
CA PHE A 460 20.59 9.74 -32.38
C PHE A 460 20.71 8.75 -33.54
N GLN A 461 19.90 7.69 -33.54
CA GLN A 461 19.87 6.74 -34.66
C GLN A 461 19.30 7.42 -35.91
N THR A 462 19.99 7.30 -37.04
CA THR A 462 19.49 7.69 -38.37
C THR A 462 18.73 6.54 -39.02
N SER A 463 17.70 6.84 -39.80
CA SER A 463 16.83 5.87 -40.48
C SER A 463 17.38 5.37 -41.83
N GLU A 464 18.63 5.67 -42.18
CA GLU A 464 19.22 5.22 -43.45
C GLU A 464 19.48 3.70 -43.40
N GLY A 465 18.59 2.92 -44.02
CA GLY A 465 18.82 1.50 -44.30
C GLY A 465 17.62 0.55 -44.11
N LYS A 466 16.46 1.00 -43.59
CA LYS A 466 15.27 0.15 -43.50
C LYS A 466 14.36 0.31 -44.73
N SER A 467 14.02 -0.80 -45.38
CA SER A 467 13.15 -0.84 -46.56
C SER A 467 11.75 -0.28 -46.26
N LYS A 468 11.19 0.47 -47.22
CA LYS A 468 9.93 1.23 -47.11
C LYS A 468 8.67 0.42 -46.72
N SER A 469 8.75 -0.90 -46.58
CA SER A 469 7.66 -1.77 -46.12
C SER A 469 7.63 -1.99 -44.60
N GLU A 470 8.63 -1.53 -43.84
CA GLU A 470 8.61 -1.50 -42.36
C GLU A 470 8.28 -0.09 -41.81
N ILE A 471 7.96 0.86 -42.69
CA ILE A 471 7.68 2.26 -42.34
C ILE A 471 6.17 2.42 -42.12
N SER A 472 5.66 1.82 -41.05
CA SER A 472 4.50 2.37 -40.35
C SER A 472 4.93 2.61 -38.90
N ASP A 473 4.97 3.89 -38.52
CA ASP A 473 5.10 4.42 -37.15
C ASP A 473 6.50 4.69 -36.54
N GLN A 474 7.61 4.69 -37.28
CA GLN A 474 8.95 4.90 -36.66
C GLN A 474 9.92 5.91 -37.31
N CYS A 475 9.46 6.87 -38.10
CA CYS A 475 10.31 7.97 -38.57
C CYS A 475 9.95 9.30 -37.89
N PHE A 476 10.48 9.53 -36.69
CA PHE A 476 10.46 10.85 -36.04
C PHE A 476 11.86 11.46 -36.06
N ASP A 477 12.06 12.42 -36.97
CA ASP A 477 13.28 13.19 -37.21
C ASP A 477 13.88 13.77 -35.92
N CYS A 478 15.21 13.89 -35.85
CA CYS A 478 15.92 14.69 -34.83
C CYS A 478 15.50 16.17 -34.83
N GLY A 479 14.84 16.60 -35.91
CA GLY A 479 14.08 17.84 -35.97
C GLY A 479 13.09 17.97 -34.82
N HIS A 480 12.54 16.88 -34.25
CA HIS A 480 11.67 16.93 -33.07
C HIS A 480 12.42 17.00 -31.73
N ILE A 481 13.70 16.67 -31.62
CA ILE A 481 14.45 16.92 -30.37
C ILE A 481 14.96 18.35 -30.37
N ALA A 482 15.47 18.81 -31.52
CA ALA A 482 15.71 20.22 -31.72
C ALA A 482 14.40 21.01 -31.60
N ASN A 483 13.28 20.56 -32.17
CA ASN A 483 11.98 21.26 -32.07
C ASN A 483 11.27 21.06 -30.75
N SER A 484 11.41 19.95 -30.03
CA SER A 484 10.87 19.80 -28.67
C SER A 484 11.75 20.51 -27.65
N LEU A 485 13.05 20.69 -27.92
CA LEU A 485 13.88 21.66 -27.19
C LEU A 485 13.59 23.12 -27.64
N ARG A 486 13.16 23.39 -28.89
CA ARG A 486 12.79 24.73 -29.44
C ARG A 486 11.33 25.17 -29.20
N LEU A 487 10.40 24.26 -28.93
CA LEU A 487 8.98 24.52 -28.64
C LEU A 487 8.70 24.59 -27.13
N LEU A 488 9.75 24.55 -26.31
CA LEU A 488 9.78 24.83 -24.87
C LEU A 488 10.62 26.09 -24.64
#